data_AF-A0A8R7R9X8-F1
#
_entry.id   AF-A0A8R7R9X8-F1
#
_cell.length_a   1.000
_cell.length_b   1.000
_cell.length_c   1.000
_cell.angle_alpha   90.00
_cell.angle_beta   90.00
_cell.angle_gamma   90.00
#
_symmetry.space_group_name_H-M   'P 1'
#
loop_
_entity.id
_entity.type
_entity.pdbx_description
1 polymer ?
#
loop_
_entity_poly.entity_id
_entity_poly.type
_entity_poly.pdbx_seq_one_letter_code
_entity_poly.pdbx_strand_id
1 'polypeptide(L)'
;MAAGALAAAAHGAALVVYLHYFGRSLNLLDSERIQSALHGRSDELLNQFKQHALYIIYIAAGVFVAGWIEVSCWILTGERQTAVIRSKYVQVLLNQDMSFFDTYGNNGDIVSQVLSDVLLIQSAISEKVGNYIHNMATFVGGLIVGLLNCWQIALLTLATGPLIVAAGGISNIFLHRLAENIQDAYAEAASIAEQATSYIRTLYAFTNETLAKYSYATSLQATLRYGILISLVQGIGLGFTYGLAICSCALQLWVGRHLISRGKADGGQVVVALFAVILSGLGLNQAATNFYSFEQGRIAAYRLYEMISRSTSSTNLEGTTIPQVQGNIEFRNVYFSYLSRPEIPILSGFFLSVPARKTVALVGRNGSGKSSIIPLMERFYDPTLGEVLLDGENIKNLKVEWLRSQIGLVTQEPALLSLSIRENIAYGRFATFDQIEEAAKTAHAHGFISSLEKGYETQVMVVPNN
;
A
#
# COMPACT_ATOMS: atom_id res chain seq x y z
N MET A 1 0.10 -2.04 -21.59
CA MET A 1 -1.30 -2.39 -21.26
C MET A 1 -1.95 -3.29 -22.31
N ALA A 2 -2.20 -2.86 -23.56
CA ALA A 2 -2.92 -3.69 -24.55
C ALA A 2 -2.28 -5.08 -24.81
N ALA A 3 -0.96 -5.14 -25.04
CA ALA A 3 -0.24 -6.40 -25.20
C ALA A 3 -0.34 -7.32 -23.96
N GLY A 4 -0.24 -6.74 -22.75
CA GLY A 4 -0.39 -7.47 -21.50
C GLY A 4 -1.81 -8.00 -21.28
N ALA A 5 -2.84 -7.25 -21.68
CA ALA A 5 -4.23 -7.69 -21.60
C ALA A 5 -4.55 -8.85 -22.56
N LEU A 6 -4.07 -8.77 -23.80
CA LEU A 6 -4.20 -9.86 -24.77
C LEU A 6 -3.47 -11.12 -24.31
N ALA A 7 -2.24 -10.96 -23.79
CA ALA A 7 -1.46 -12.06 -23.26
C ALA A 7 -2.11 -12.70 -22.02
N ALA A 8 -2.66 -11.90 -21.09
CA ALA A 8 -3.40 -12.38 -19.93
C ALA A 8 -4.64 -13.19 -20.34
N ALA A 9 -5.42 -12.68 -21.30
CA ALA A 9 -6.58 -13.38 -21.81
C ALA A 9 -6.21 -14.71 -22.50
N ALA A 10 -5.14 -14.71 -23.31
CA ALA A 10 -4.63 -15.91 -23.96
C ALA A 10 -4.13 -16.94 -22.93
N HIS A 11 -3.39 -16.48 -21.91
CA HIS A 11 -2.85 -17.32 -20.85
C HIS A 11 -3.97 -17.97 -20.02
N GLY A 12 -4.99 -17.21 -19.61
CA GLY A 12 -6.13 -17.73 -18.87
C GLY A 12 -6.97 -18.74 -19.68
N ALA A 13 -7.22 -18.44 -20.96
CA ALA A 13 -7.97 -19.35 -21.82
C ALA A 13 -7.20 -20.66 -22.16
N ALA A 14 -5.87 -20.61 -22.20
CA ALA A 14 -5.03 -21.74 -22.61
C ALA A 14 -5.20 -22.98 -21.74
N LEU A 15 -5.40 -22.82 -20.42
CA LEU A 15 -5.62 -23.95 -19.50
C LEU A 15 -6.89 -24.74 -19.86
N VAL A 16 -7.92 -24.04 -20.32
CA VAL A 16 -9.19 -24.66 -20.73
C VAL A 16 -9.06 -25.32 -22.10
N VAL A 17 -8.32 -24.70 -23.02
CA VAL A 17 -8.00 -25.31 -24.33
C VAL A 17 -7.18 -26.59 -24.15
N TYR A 18 -6.21 -26.58 -23.22
CA TYR A 18 -5.46 -27.77 -22.84
C TYR A 18 -6.38 -28.93 -22.42
N LEU A 19 -7.35 -28.65 -21.53
CA LEU A 19 -8.31 -29.64 -21.07
C LEU A 19 -9.08 -30.29 -22.22
N HIS A 20 -9.49 -29.52 -23.22
CA HIS A 20 -10.17 -30.03 -24.41
C HIS A 20 -9.33 -31.08 -25.17
N TYR A 21 -8.05 -30.80 -25.41
CA TYR A 21 -7.14 -31.76 -26.06
C TYR A 21 -6.78 -32.95 -25.17
N PHE A 22 -6.69 -32.73 -23.86
CA PHE A 22 -6.51 -33.80 -22.89
C PHE A 22 -7.68 -34.79 -22.92
N GLY A 23 -8.92 -34.30 -22.96
CA GLY A 23 -10.11 -35.15 -23.08
C GLY A 23 -10.17 -35.94 -24.38
N ARG A 24 -9.76 -35.34 -25.51
CA ARG A 24 -9.63 -36.09 -26.77
C ARG A 24 -8.61 -37.20 -26.68
N SER A 25 -7.50 -36.98 -25.98
CA SER A 25 -6.49 -38.01 -25.73
C SER A 25 -7.03 -39.15 -24.87
N LEU A 26 -7.87 -38.85 -23.88
CA LEU A 26 -8.55 -39.88 -23.08
C LEU A 26 -9.50 -40.73 -23.92
N ASN A 27 -10.22 -40.13 -24.87
CA ASN A 27 -11.11 -40.86 -25.79
C ASN A 27 -10.36 -41.82 -26.73
N LEU A 28 -9.05 -41.65 -26.92
CA LEU A 28 -8.24 -42.60 -27.70
C LEU A 28 -7.84 -43.83 -26.89
N LEU A 29 -7.87 -43.73 -25.56
CA LEU A 29 -7.52 -44.80 -24.62
C LEU A 29 -8.72 -45.68 -24.23
N ASP A 30 -9.85 -45.55 -24.94
CA ASP A 30 -11.02 -46.38 -24.69
C ASP A 30 -10.76 -47.85 -25.07
N SER A 31 -11.26 -48.79 -24.27
CA SER A 31 -10.89 -50.21 -24.34
C SER A 31 -11.28 -50.86 -25.67
N GLU A 32 -12.42 -50.48 -26.25
CA GLU A 32 -12.86 -50.95 -27.57
C GLU A 32 -11.89 -50.49 -28.68
N ARG A 33 -11.37 -49.26 -28.59
CA ARG A 33 -10.41 -48.72 -29.55
C ARG A 33 -9.05 -49.38 -29.39
N ILE A 34 -8.60 -49.61 -28.17
CA ILE A 34 -7.37 -50.36 -27.87
C ILE A 34 -7.46 -51.80 -28.40
N GLN A 35 -8.62 -52.45 -28.25
CA GLN A 35 -8.82 -53.81 -28.73
C GLN A 35 -8.86 -53.89 -30.27
N SER A 36 -9.39 -52.85 -30.93
CA SER A 36 -9.30 -52.69 -32.39
C SER A 36 -7.87 -52.37 -32.88
N ALA A 37 -7.06 -51.68 -32.06
CA ALA A 37 -5.66 -51.36 -32.34
C ALA A 37 -4.80 -52.61 -32.43
N LEU A 38 -5.02 -53.54 -31.50
CA LEU A 38 -4.35 -54.84 -31.41
C LEU A 38 -4.62 -55.73 -32.65
N HIS A 39 -5.66 -55.43 -33.44
CA HIS A 39 -6.00 -56.12 -34.69
C HIS A 39 -5.44 -55.43 -35.97
N GLY A 40 -4.46 -54.54 -35.85
CA GLY A 40 -3.70 -53.99 -37.00
C GLY A 40 -3.80 -52.48 -37.23
N ARG A 41 -4.33 -51.71 -36.27
CA ARG A 41 -4.49 -50.24 -36.32
C ARG A 41 -3.60 -49.47 -35.33
N SER A 42 -2.57 -50.12 -34.80
CA SER A 42 -1.68 -49.56 -33.77
C SER A 42 -1.01 -48.24 -34.20
N ASP A 43 -0.56 -48.17 -35.45
CA ASP A 43 0.22 -47.01 -35.94
C ASP A 43 -0.64 -45.75 -36.10
N GLU A 44 -1.91 -45.90 -36.47
CA GLU A 44 -2.84 -44.79 -36.64
C GLU A 44 -3.23 -44.16 -35.29
N LEU A 45 -3.49 -45.00 -34.28
CA LEU A 45 -3.76 -44.53 -32.92
C LEU A 45 -2.53 -43.88 -32.28
N LEU A 46 -1.34 -44.46 -32.50
CA LEU A 46 -0.08 -43.87 -32.03
C LEU A 46 0.17 -42.50 -32.67
N ASN A 47 -0.12 -42.34 -33.96
CA ASN A 47 0.01 -41.05 -34.64
C ASN A 47 -0.98 -40.01 -34.13
N GLN A 48 -2.25 -40.36 -33.89
CA GLN A 48 -3.23 -39.44 -33.29
C GLN A 48 -2.84 -39.02 -31.88
N PHE A 49 -2.36 -39.96 -31.06
CA PHE A 49 -1.85 -39.66 -29.71
C PHE A 49 -0.64 -38.72 -29.76
N LYS A 50 0.35 -39.00 -30.63
CA LYS A 50 1.50 -38.11 -30.85
C LYS A 50 1.08 -36.71 -31.27
N GLN A 51 0.09 -36.59 -32.16
CA GLN A 51 -0.42 -35.30 -32.60
C GLN A 51 -1.07 -34.51 -31.46
N HIS A 52 -1.86 -35.16 -30.60
CA HIS A 52 -2.44 -34.51 -29.41
C HIS A 52 -1.37 -34.11 -28.39
N ALA A 53 -0.37 -34.96 -28.15
CA ALA A 53 0.77 -34.62 -27.28
C ALA A 53 1.54 -33.40 -27.81
N LEU A 54 1.76 -33.30 -29.12
CA LEU A 54 2.38 -32.12 -29.74
C LEU A 54 1.55 -30.85 -29.56
N TYR A 55 0.22 -30.91 -29.69
CA TYR A 55 -0.65 -29.76 -29.40
C TYR A 55 -0.53 -29.29 -27.95
N ILE A 56 -0.46 -30.22 -26.99
CA ILE A 56 -0.25 -29.87 -25.57
C ILE A 56 1.10 -29.16 -25.38
N ILE A 57 2.16 -29.62 -26.04
CA ILE A 57 3.48 -28.98 -25.99
C ILE A 57 3.43 -27.57 -26.61
N TYR A 58 2.76 -27.39 -27.75
CA TYR A 58 2.60 -26.07 -28.38
C TYR A 58 1.80 -25.10 -27.50
N ILE A 59 0.75 -25.58 -26.83
CA ILE A 59 0.00 -24.79 -25.85
C ILE A 59 0.91 -24.40 -24.68
N ALA A 60 1.71 -25.33 -24.14
CA ALA A 60 2.63 -25.04 -23.04
C ALA A 60 3.67 -23.97 -23.41
N ALA A 61 4.26 -24.05 -24.63
CA ALA A 61 5.15 -23.03 -25.14
C ALA A 61 4.45 -21.67 -25.30
N GLY A 62 3.22 -21.68 -25.80
CA GLY A 62 2.38 -20.49 -25.91
C GLY A 62 2.06 -19.86 -24.55
N VAL A 63 1.74 -20.67 -23.54
CA VAL A 63 1.49 -20.23 -22.15
C VAL A 63 2.74 -19.61 -21.55
N PHE A 64 3.92 -20.21 -21.76
CA PHE A 64 5.18 -19.64 -21.27
C PHE A 64 5.41 -18.21 -21.82
N VAL A 65 5.25 -18.04 -23.13
CA VAL A 65 5.42 -16.72 -23.78
C VAL A 65 4.33 -15.74 -23.35
N ALA A 66 3.06 -16.17 -23.31
CA ALA A 66 1.94 -15.33 -22.91
C ALA A 66 2.04 -14.89 -21.45
N GLY A 67 2.35 -15.81 -20.53
CA GLY A 67 2.53 -15.51 -19.11
C GLY A 67 3.70 -14.55 -18.87
N TRP A 68 4.81 -14.72 -19.60
CA TRP A 68 5.92 -13.78 -19.52
C TRP A 68 5.52 -12.37 -19.98
N ILE A 69 4.83 -12.26 -21.13
CA ILE A 69 4.37 -10.97 -21.68
C ILE A 69 3.34 -10.32 -20.76
N GLU A 70 2.39 -11.10 -20.24
CA GLU A 70 1.37 -10.66 -19.27
C GLU A 70 2.04 -9.99 -18.07
N VAL A 71 2.85 -10.75 -17.32
CA VAL A 71 3.44 -10.29 -16.07
C VAL A 71 4.39 -9.12 -16.32
N SER A 72 5.27 -9.22 -17.32
CA SER A 72 6.24 -8.18 -17.64
C SER A 72 5.56 -6.87 -18.04
N CYS A 73 4.55 -6.91 -18.92
CA CYS A 73 3.88 -5.71 -19.38
C CYS A 73 3.12 -5.00 -18.25
N TRP A 74 2.44 -5.75 -17.39
CA TRP A 74 1.66 -5.18 -16.28
C TRP A 74 2.55 -4.62 -15.18
N ILE A 75 3.60 -5.34 -14.77
CA ILE A 75 4.55 -4.86 -13.76
C ILE A 75 5.28 -3.62 -14.27
N LEU A 76 5.84 -3.64 -15.49
CA LEU A 76 6.56 -2.49 -16.04
C LEU A 76 5.67 -1.24 -16.19
N THR A 77 4.41 -1.42 -16.58
CA THR A 77 3.48 -0.29 -16.69
C THR A 77 3.16 0.28 -15.31
N GLY A 78 2.87 -0.58 -14.33
CA GLY A 78 2.58 -0.18 -12.97
C GLY A 78 3.74 0.58 -12.32
N GLU A 79 4.95 0.05 -12.40
CA GLU A 79 6.16 0.69 -11.87
C GLU A 79 6.38 2.10 -12.45
N ARG A 80 6.22 2.25 -13.78
CA ARG A 80 6.35 3.56 -14.45
C ARG A 80 5.33 4.57 -13.96
N GLN A 81 4.06 4.17 -13.83
CA GLN A 81 3.01 5.08 -13.36
C GLN A 81 3.21 5.44 -11.88
N THR A 82 3.53 4.46 -11.05
CA THR A 82 3.80 4.66 -9.63
C THR A 82 5.01 5.58 -9.40
N ALA A 83 6.07 5.46 -10.20
CA ALA A 83 7.22 6.36 -10.11
C ALA A 83 6.84 7.83 -10.38
N VAL A 84 6.00 8.09 -11.39
CA VAL A 84 5.49 9.43 -11.68
C VAL A 84 4.60 9.95 -10.57
N ILE A 85 3.67 9.11 -10.05
CA ILE A 85 2.79 9.48 -8.93
C ILE A 85 3.61 9.83 -7.70
N ARG A 86 4.60 9.01 -7.34
CA ARG A 86 5.47 9.23 -6.18
C ARG A 86 6.28 10.52 -6.31
N SER A 87 6.86 10.78 -7.49
CA SER A 87 7.61 12.02 -7.74
C SER A 87 6.70 13.26 -7.64
N LYS A 88 5.52 13.22 -8.28
CA LYS A 88 4.58 14.34 -8.24
C LYS A 88 4.05 14.60 -6.84
N TYR A 89 3.77 13.54 -6.10
CA TYR A 89 3.32 13.63 -4.72
C TYR A 89 4.37 14.30 -3.82
N VAL A 90 5.63 13.84 -3.87
CA VAL A 90 6.71 14.43 -3.07
C VAL A 90 6.90 15.91 -3.44
N GLN A 91 6.85 16.25 -4.73
CA GLN A 91 6.91 17.64 -5.18
C GLN A 91 5.77 18.48 -4.58
N VAL A 92 4.55 17.96 -4.55
CA VAL A 92 3.39 18.67 -4.01
C VAL A 92 3.46 18.78 -2.49
N LEU A 93 3.93 17.75 -1.79
CA LEU A 93 4.13 17.75 -0.34
C LEU A 93 5.16 18.81 0.08
N LEU A 94 6.30 18.88 -0.61
CA LEU A 94 7.36 19.87 -0.31
C LEU A 94 6.95 21.32 -0.59
N ASN A 95 5.91 21.53 -1.40
CA ASN A 95 5.37 22.84 -1.72
C ASN A 95 4.17 23.24 -0.83
N GLN A 96 3.79 22.43 0.16
CA GLN A 96 2.72 22.78 1.10
C GLN A 96 3.19 23.83 2.12
N ASP A 97 2.23 24.62 2.63
CA ASP A 97 2.50 25.60 3.69
C ASP A 97 2.68 24.94 5.06
N MET A 98 3.29 25.65 6.01
CA MET A 98 3.56 25.13 7.35
C MET A 98 2.26 24.74 8.11
N SER A 99 1.16 25.43 7.82
CA SER A 99 -0.16 25.11 8.38
C SER A 99 -0.64 23.69 8.04
N PHE A 100 -0.26 23.18 6.87
CA PHE A 100 -0.54 21.80 6.47
C PHE A 100 0.21 20.82 7.38
N PHE A 101 1.50 21.06 7.62
CA PHE A 101 2.33 20.20 8.48
C PHE A 101 1.95 20.29 9.96
N ASP A 102 1.46 21.43 10.44
CA ASP A 102 0.96 21.51 11.82
C ASP A 102 -0.36 20.75 12.03
N THR A 103 -1.21 20.74 11.01
CA THR A 103 -2.53 20.12 11.07
C THR A 103 -2.44 18.61 10.84
N TYR A 104 -1.59 18.18 9.90
CA TYR A 104 -1.50 16.79 9.47
C TYR A 104 -0.15 16.13 9.81
N GLY A 105 0.94 16.90 9.85
CA GLY A 105 2.33 16.40 9.90
C GLY A 105 2.80 15.92 11.27
N ASN A 106 2.21 16.44 12.36
CA ASN A 106 2.53 16.00 13.74
C ASN A 106 2.29 14.51 14.00
N ASN A 107 1.59 13.80 13.12
CA ASN A 107 1.28 12.39 13.33
C ASN A 107 2.39 11.44 12.89
N GLY A 108 3.45 11.89 12.19
CA GLY A 108 4.45 10.98 11.59
C GLY A 108 3.89 10.02 10.51
N ASP A 109 2.57 9.92 10.44
CA ASP A 109 1.80 9.03 9.61
C ASP A 109 1.77 9.47 8.15
N ILE A 110 1.76 10.77 7.81
CA ILE A 110 1.55 11.17 6.40
C ILE A 110 2.56 10.49 5.48
N VAL A 111 3.85 10.53 5.79
CA VAL A 111 4.89 9.97 4.92
C VAL A 111 4.79 8.45 4.85
N SER A 112 4.56 7.78 5.98
CA SER A 112 4.37 6.32 6.05
C SER A 112 3.11 5.86 5.33
N GLN A 113 1.99 6.54 5.58
CA GLN A 113 0.68 6.33 4.98
C GLN A 113 0.71 6.52 3.48
N VAL A 114 1.47 7.49 2.99
CA VAL A 114 1.67 7.70 1.55
C VAL A 114 2.46 6.58 0.93
N LEU A 115 3.56 6.15 1.55
CA LEU A 115 4.33 5.02 1.04
C LEU A 115 3.43 3.78 0.95
N SER A 116 2.59 3.55 1.95
CA SER A 116 1.58 2.49 1.96
C SER A 116 0.53 2.67 0.85
N ASP A 117 -0.06 3.86 0.73
CA ASP A 117 -1.09 4.17 -0.26
C ASP A 117 -0.56 4.06 -1.69
N VAL A 118 0.66 4.51 -1.95
CA VAL A 118 1.34 4.37 -3.24
C VAL A 118 1.55 2.89 -3.61
N LEU A 119 1.89 2.03 -2.64
CA LEU A 119 2.03 0.58 -2.86
C LEU A 119 0.67 -0.08 -3.14
N LEU A 120 -0.40 0.33 -2.46
CA LEU A 120 -1.76 -0.15 -2.72
C LEU A 120 -2.22 0.20 -4.13
N ILE A 121 -1.98 1.44 -4.57
CA ILE A 121 -2.25 1.89 -5.94
C ILE A 121 -1.43 1.06 -6.92
N GLN A 122 -0.13 0.90 -6.68
CA GLN A 122 0.74 0.12 -7.54
C GLN A 122 0.22 -1.30 -7.73
N SER A 123 -0.11 -2.00 -6.63
CA SER A 123 -0.66 -3.35 -6.68
C SER A 123 -1.95 -3.40 -7.51
N ALA A 124 -2.84 -2.43 -7.29
CA ALA A 124 -4.11 -2.34 -7.99
C ALA A 124 -3.98 -2.09 -9.50
N ILE A 125 -3.01 -1.29 -9.96
CA ILE A 125 -2.82 -0.96 -11.39
C ILE A 125 -1.82 -1.86 -12.12
N SER A 126 -1.10 -2.71 -11.40
CA SER A 126 -0.07 -3.62 -11.94
C SER A 126 -0.57 -5.07 -12.01
N GLU A 127 -0.10 -5.91 -11.09
CA GLU A 127 -0.35 -7.35 -11.03
C GLU A 127 -1.84 -7.69 -11.00
N LYS A 128 -2.64 -6.96 -10.22
CA LYS A 128 -4.05 -7.31 -9.99
C LYS A 128 -4.91 -7.16 -11.24
N VAL A 129 -4.60 -6.21 -12.12
CA VAL A 129 -5.33 -6.04 -13.40
C VAL A 129 -5.04 -7.20 -14.35
N GLY A 130 -3.77 -7.60 -14.48
CA GLY A 130 -3.37 -8.76 -15.27
C GLY A 130 -4.06 -10.02 -14.78
N ASN A 131 -3.92 -10.31 -13.49
CA ASN A 131 -4.55 -11.46 -12.85
C ASN A 131 -6.08 -11.45 -12.99
N TYR A 132 -6.74 -10.29 -12.92
CA TYR A 132 -8.18 -10.19 -13.10
C TYR A 132 -8.60 -10.57 -14.52
N ILE A 133 -7.92 -10.04 -15.55
CA ILE A 133 -8.21 -10.36 -16.96
C ILE A 133 -7.95 -11.85 -17.23
N HIS A 134 -6.82 -12.37 -16.75
CA HIS A 134 -6.49 -13.80 -16.81
C HIS A 134 -7.60 -14.66 -16.21
N ASN A 135 -7.97 -14.38 -14.96
CA ASN A 135 -8.96 -15.16 -14.23
C ASN A 135 -10.36 -15.06 -14.87
N MET A 136 -10.72 -13.91 -15.43
CA MET A 136 -11.96 -13.77 -16.17
C MET A 136 -11.95 -14.53 -17.50
N ALA A 137 -10.81 -14.59 -18.19
CA ALA A 137 -10.67 -15.43 -19.38
C ALA A 137 -10.78 -16.92 -19.04
N THR A 138 -10.21 -17.36 -17.91
CA THR A 138 -10.37 -18.72 -17.40
C THR A 138 -11.83 -19.02 -17.04
N PHE A 139 -12.52 -18.09 -16.39
CA PHE A 139 -13.94 -18.22 -16.05
C PHE A 139 -14.82 -18.40 -17.29
N VAL A 140 -14.74 -17.45 -18.23
CA VAL A 140 -15.55 -17.47 -19.46
C VAL A 140 -15.17 -18.65 -20.34
N GLY A 141 -13.87 -18.90 -20.54
CA GLY A 141 -13.37 -20.03 -21.31
C GLY A 141 -13.84 -21.36 -20.74
N GLY A 142 -13.75 -21.54 -19.42
CA GLY A 142 -14.14 -22.77 -18.73
C GLY A 142 -15.62 -23.08 -18.86
N LEU A 143 -16.50 -22.07 -18.76
CA LEU A 143 -17.93 -22.25 -19.00
C LEU A 143 -18.23 -22.63 -20.44
N ILE A 144 -17.61 -21.93 -21.40
CA ILE A 144 -17.82 -22.19 -22.84
C ILE A 144 -17.39 -23.61 -23.19
N VAL A 145 -16.16 -24.00 -22.84
CA VAL A 145 -15.65 -25.34 -23.16
C VAL A 145 -16.42 -26.43 -22.41
N GLY A 146 -16.83 -26.17 -21.17
CA GLY A 146 -17.66 -27.11 -20.41
C GLY A 146 -19.02 -27.37 -21.06
N LEU A 147 -19.72 -26.31 -21.44
CA LEU A 147 -21.03 -26.38 -22.09
C LEU A 147 -20.95 -27.03 -23.49
N LEU A 148 -19.89 -26.73 -24.26
CA LEU A 148 -19.70 -27.29 -25.60
C LEU A 148 -19.39 -28.79 -25.58
N ASN A 149 -18.66 -29.29 -24.58
CA ASN A 149 -18.30 -30.71 -24.49
C ASN A 149 -19.44 -31.55 -23.93
N CYS A 150 -20.00 -31.18 -22.77
CA CYS A 150 -21.13 -31.90 -22.19
C CYS A 150 -21.99 -30.95 -21.33
N TRP A 151 -22.98 -30.34 -21.98
CA TRP A 151 -23.88 -29.37 -21.33
C TRP A 151 -24.62 -29.95 -20.10
N GLN A 152 -24.92 -31.24 -20.08
CA GLN A 152 -25.62 -31.91 -18.97
C GLN A 152 -24.76 -31.97 -17.70
N ILE A 153 -23.49 -32.34 -17.83
CA ILE A 153 -22.53 -32.38 -16.72
C ILE A 153 -22.15 -30.96 -16.30
N ALA A 154 -21.99 -30.05 -17.26
CA ALA A 154 -21.68 -28.65 -16.97
C ALA A 154 -22.78 -27.98 -16.14
N LEU A 155 -24.06 -28.15 -16.50
CA LEU A 155 -25.20 -27.64 -15.73
C LEU A 155 -25.32 -28.30 -14.35
N LEU A 156 -25.07 -29.61 -14.26
CA LEU A 156 -25.07 -30.31 -12.97
C LEU A 156 -23.98 -29.75 -12.03
N THR A 157 -22.80 -29.49 -12.58
CA THR A 157 -21.67 -28.90 -11.84
C THR A 157 -22.02 -27.49 -11.36
N LEU A 158 -22.58 -26.67 -12.24
CA LEU A 158 -23.06 -25.33 -11.91
C LEU A 158 -24.17 -25.35 -10.85
N ALA A 159 -25.07 -26.36 -10.87
CA ALA A 159 -26.13 -26.49 -9.88
C ALA A 159 -25.60 -26.90 -8.50
N THR A 160 -24.56 -27.74 -8.42
CA THR A 160 -23.93 -28.11 -7.14
C THR A 160 -23.04 -27.01 -6.56
N GLY A 161 -22.53 -26.10 -7.39
CA GLY A 161 -21.63 -25.02 -6.97
C GLY A 161 -22.20 -24.11 -5.87
N PRO A 162 -23.39 -23.51 -6.02
CA PRO A 162 -24.01 -22.66 -5.01
C PRO A 162 -24.18 -23.34 -3.65
N LEU A 163 -24.43 -24.65 -3.62
CA LEU A 163 -24.57 -25.39 -2.37
C LEU A 163 -23.23 -25.51 -1.62
N ILE A 164 -22.13 -25.75 -2.35
CA ILE A 164 -20.77 -25.77 -1.79
C ILE A 164 -20.38 -24.37 -1.30
N VAL A 165 -20.67 -23.33 -2.10
CA VAL A 165 -20.39 -21.93 -1.74
C VAL A 165 -21.19 -21.51 -0.52
N ALA A 166 -22.47 -21.89 -0.41
CA ALA A 166 -23.29 -21.60 0.76
C ALA A 166 -22.74 -22.28 2.02
N ALA A 167 -22.32 -23.54 1.93
CA ALA A 167 -21.71 -24.26 3.04
C ALA A 167 -20.43 -23.56 3.55
N GLY A 168 -19.53 -23.19 2.63
CA GLY A 168 -18.31 -22.43 2.97
C GLY A 168 -18.63 -21.03 3.51
N GLY A 169 -19.60 -20.32 2.92
CA GLY A 169 -20.03 -18.99 3.32
C GLY A 169 -20.59 -18.96 4.74
N ILE A 170 -21.42 -19.94 5.12
CA ILE A 170 -21.94 -20.08 6.49
C ILE A 170 -20.78 -20.24 7.48
N SER A 171 -19.82 -21.13 7.18
CA SER A 171 -18.64 -21.31 8.02
C SER A 171 -17.83 -20.02 8.18
N ASN A 172 -17.62 -19.28 7.08
CA ASN A 172 -16.92 -17.99 7.11
C ASN A 172 -17.63 -16.93 7.96
N ILE A 173 -18.96 -16.87 7.94
CA ILE A 173 -19.73 -15.93 8.79
C ILE A 173 -19.51 -16.22 10.27
N PHE A 174 -19.53 -17.51 10.67
CA PHE A 174 -19.23 -17.89 12.04
C PHE A 174 -17.77 -17.58 12.40
N LEU A 175 -16.82 -17.88 11.52
CA LEU A 175 -15.41 -17.58 11.73
C LEU A 175 -15.18 -16.08 11.93
N HIS A 176 -15.79 -15.22 11.11
CA HIS A 176 -15.64 -13.77 11.23
C HIS A 176 -16.10 -13.25 12.60
N ARG A 177 -17.27 -13.71 13.09
CA ARG A 177 -17.78 -13.32 14.41
C ARG A 177 -16.88 -13.79 15.56
N LEU A 178 -16.32 -15.00 15.45
CA LEU A 178 -15.38 -15.50 16.45
C LEU A 178 -14.04 -14.77 16.38
N ALA A 179 -13.60 -14.38 15.18
CA ALA A 179 -12.40 -13.59 14.95
C ALA A 179 -12.48 -12.19 15.58
N GLU A 180 -13.67 -11.56 15.56
CA GLU A 180 -13.91 -10.31 16.30
C GLU A 180 -13.76 -10.52 17.81
N ASN A 181 -14.41 -11.54 18.37
CA ASN A 181 -14.34 -11.83 19.81
C ASN A 181 -12.92 -12.18 20.31
N ILE A 182 -12.13 -12.92 19.51
CA ILE A 182 -10.74 -13.21 19.88
C ILE A 182 -9.87 -11.96 19.81
N GLN A 183 -10.15 -11.04 18.88
CA GLN A 183 -9.44 -9.77 18.77
C GLN A 183 -9.71 -8.88 19.98
N ASP A 184 -10.95 -8.82 20.47
CA ASP A 184 -11.31 -8.12 21.70
C ASP A 184 -10.60 -8.72 22.93
N ALA A 185 -10.57 -10.06 23.04
CA ALA A 185 -9.85 -10.75 24.11
C ALA A 185 -8.33 -10.51 24.06
N TYR A 186 -7.76 -10.43 22.85
CA TYR A 186 -6.35 -10.07 22.66
C TYR A 186 -6.06 -8.63 23.07
N ALA A 187 -6.97 -7.69 22.78
CA ALA A 187 -6.80 -6.28 23.15
C ALA A 187 -6.73 -6.10 24.67
N GLU A 188 -7.53 -6.85 25.43
CA GLU A 188 -7.46 -6.86 26.90
C GLU A 188 -6.09 -7.37 27.41
N ALA A 189 -5.62 -8.50 26.88
CA ALA A 189 -4.31 -9.05 27.26
C ALA A 189 -3.16 -8.10 26.88
N ALA A 190 -3.25 -7.47 25.70
CA ALA A 190 -2.28 -6.50 25.23
C ALA A 190 -2.22 -5.25 26.13
N SER A 191 -3.38 -4.73 26.57
CA SER A 191 -3.46 -3.61 27.50
C SER A 191 -2.75 -3.91 28.83
N ILE A 192 -2.92 -5.12 29.39
CA ILE A 192 -2.22 -5.54 30.61
C ILE A 192 -0.69 -5.56 30.39
N ALA A 193 -0.24 -6.10 29.26
CA ALA A 193 1.17 -6.13 28.94
C ALA A 193 1.75 -4.71 28.73
N GLU A 194 1.03 -3.85 28.02
CA GLU A 194 1.40 -2.46 27.76
C GLU A 194 1.52 -1.65 29.06
N GLN A 195 0.59 -1.82 30.00
CA GLN A 195 0.66 -1.20 31.32
C GLN A 195 1.90 -1.70 32.09
N ALA A 196 2.15 -3.01 32.09
CA ALA A 196 3.31 -3.59 32.77
C ALA A 196 4.64 -3.08 32.19
N THR A 197 4.75 -2.93 30.87
CA THR A 197 5.95 -2.40 30.22
C THR A 197 6.11 -0.90 30.42
N SER A 198 5.01 -0.13 30.33
CA SER A 198 5.04 1.33 30.53
C SER A 198 5.43 1.70 31.96
N TYR A 199 4.99 0.91 32.94
CA TYR A 199 5.28 1.11 34.36
C TYR A 199 6.31 0.13 34.91
N ILE A 200 7.26 -0.33 34.08
CA ILE A 200 8.23 -1.38 34.45
C ILE A 200 9.05 -1.02 35.70
N ARG A 201 9.44 0.26 35.84
CA ARG A 201 10.18 0.75 37.02
C ARG A 201 9.36 0.63 38.30
N THR A 202 8.07 0.97 38.23
CA THR A 202 7.14 0.85 39.36
C THR A 202 6.94 -0.61 39.72
N LEU A 203 6.74 -1.47 38.72
CA LEU A 203 6.52 -2.90 38.92
C LEU A 203 7.72 -3.58 39.59
N TYR A 204 8.95 -3.23 39.20
CA TYR A 204 10.18 -3.70 39.87
C TYR A 204 10.38 -3.08 41.27
N ALA A 205 10.05 -1.81 41.45
CA ALA A 205 10.16 -1.17 42.77
C ALA A 205 9.26 -1.84 43.82
N PHE A 206 8.11 -2.39 43.41
CA PHE A 206 7.20 -3.15 44.29
C PHE A 206 7.36 -4.68 44.18
N THR A 207 8.33 -5.20 43.41
CA THR A 207 8.60 -6.64 43.26
C THR A 207 7.35 -7.47 42.91
N ASN A 208 6.49 -6.95 42.03
CA ASN A 208 5.17 -7.52 41.69
C ASN A 208 5.14 -8.22 40.31
N GLU A 209 6.28 -8.68 39.80
CA GLU A 209 6.41 -9.33 38.49
C GLU A 209 5.51 -10.56 38.36
N THR A 210 5.40 -11.35 39.42
CA THR A 210 4.60 -12.59 39.44
C THR A 210 3.11 -12.29 39.29
N LEU A 211 2.61 -11.22 39.92
CA LEU A 211 1.21 -10.82 39.83
C LEU A 211 0.87 -10.36 38.41
N ALA A 212 1.73 -9.55 37.79
CA ALA A 212 1.54 -9.10 36.42
C ALA A 212 1.55 -10.27 35.42
N LYS A 213 2.48 -11.23 35.58
CA LYS A 213 2.51 -12.47 34.79
C LYS A 213 1.22 -13.28 34.96
N TYR A 214 0.72 -13.41 36.18
CA TYR A 214 -0.51 -14.13 36.47
C TYR A 214 -1.74 -13.45 35.85
N SER A 215 -1.87 -12.12 35.97
CA SER A 215 -2.96 -11.37 35.35
C SER A 215 -2.96 -11.52 33.83
N TYR A 216 -1.78 -11.42 33.20
CA TYR A 216 -1.63 -11.63 31.75
C TYR A 216 -2.01 -13.07 31.35
N ALA A 217 -1.51 -14.07 32.08
CA ALA A 217 -1.84 -15.48 31.84
C ALA A 217 -3.34 -15.77 32.00
N THR A 218 -4.01 -15.10 32.95
CA THR A 218 -5.45 -15.25 33.18
C THR A 218 -6.25 -14.65 32.02
N SER A 219 -5.89 -13.45 31.54
CA SER A 219 -6.54 -12.82 30.38
C SER A 219 -6.37 -13.65 29.09
N LEU A 220 -5.21 -14.30 28.92
CA LEU A 220 -4.98 -15.22 27.80
C LEU A 220 -5.88 -16.46 27.78
N GLN A 221 -6.50 -16.87 28.89
CA GLN A 221 -7.41 -18.02 28.89
C GLN A 221 -8.64 -17.80 27.99
N ALA A 222 -9.15 -16.58 27.93
CA ALA A 222 -10.24 -16.22 27.03
C ALA A 222 -9.81 -16.37 25.56
N THR A 223 -8.61 -15.87 25.26
CA THR A 223 -7.99 -15.99 23.92
C THR A 223 -7.84 -17.46 23.51
N LEU A 224 -7.34 -18.32 24.41
CA LEU A 224 -7.20 -19.75 24.16
C LEU A 224 -8.56 -20.41 23.88
N ARG A 225 -9.59 -20.09 24.67
CA ARG A 225 -10.94 -20.64 24.50
C ARG A 225 -11.53 -20.28 23.14
N TYR A 226 -11.41 -19.01 22.72
CA TYR A 226 -11.86 -18.59 21.39
C TYR A 226 -11.03 -19.21 20.28
N GLY A 227 -9.70 -19.30 20.44
CA GLY A 227 -8.82 -19.96 19.47
C GLY A 227 -9.16 -21.42 19.23
N ILE A 228 -9.50 -22.18 20.28
CA ILE A 228 -9.98 -23.57 20.15
C ILE A 228 -11.29 -23.62 19.39
N LEU A 229 -12.24 -22.73 19.71
CA LEU A 229 -13.55 -22.70 19.04
C LEU A 229 -13.43 -22.33 17.56
N ILE A 230 -12.58 -21.35 17.22
CA ILE A 230 -12.24 -20.99 15.83
C ILE A 230 -11.68 -22.20 15.10
N SER A 231 -10.71 -22.89 15.70
CA SER A 231 -10.07 -24.06 15.10
C SER A 231 -11.08 -25.18 14.83
N LEU A 232 -12.03 -25.40 15.75
CA LEU A 232 -13.10 -26.38 15.60
C LEU A 232 -14.09 -25.99 14.50
N VAL A 233 -14.54 -24.74 14.46
CA VAL A 233 -15.46 -24.22 13.41
C VAL A 233 -14.79 -24.28 12.04
N GLN A 234 -13.50 -23.93 11.96
CA GLN A 234 -12.72 -24.00 10.73
C GLN A 234 -12.55 -25.45 10.26
N GLY A 235 -12.19 -26.36 11.18
CA GLY A 235 -12.03 -27.79 10.86
C GLY A 235 -13.32 -28.44 10.36
N ILE A 236 -14.44 -28.23 11.06
CA ILE A 236 -15.75 -28.76 10.66
C ILE A 236 -16.22 -28.11 9.35
N GLY A 237 -16.07 -26.79 9.22
CA GLY A 237 -16.48 -26.04 8.03
C GLY A 237 -15.74 -26.48 6.77
N LEU A 238 -14.41 -26.60 6.84
CA LEU A 238 -13.59 -27.10 5.75
C LEU A 238 -13.93 -28.56 5.43
N GLY A 239 -14.03 -29.41 6.45
CA GLY A 239 -14.37 -30.83 6.27
C GLY A 239 -15.73 -31.02 5.58
N PHE A 240 -16.75 -30.26 5.98
CA PHE A 240 -18.07 -30.29 5.37
C PHE A 240 -18.05 -29.78 3.93
N THR A 241 -17.34 -28.68 3.66
CA THR A 241 -17.23 -28.10 2.31
C THR A 241 -16.51 -29.06 1.34
N TYR A 242 -15.39 -29.65 1.76
CA TYR A 242 -14.68 -30.65 0.96
C TYR A 242 -15.48 -31.94 0.79
N GLY A 243 -16.19 -32.39 1.83
CA GLY A 243 -17.09 -33.53 1.75
C GLY A 243 -18.18 -33.32 0.68
N LEU A 244 -18.82 -32.16 0.67
CA LEU A 244 -19.81 -31.79 -0.35
C LEU A 244 -19.21 -31.75 -1.76
N ALA A 245 -17.98 -31.23 -1.91
CA ALA A 245 -17.29 -31.20 -3.19
C ALA A 245 -16.99 -32.61 -3.73
N ILE A 246 -16.55 -33.53 -2.87
CA ILE A 246 -16.30 -34.93 -3.25
C ILE A 246 -17.62 -35.65 -3.59
N CYS A 247 -18.68 -35.44 -2.81
CA CYS A 247 -20.01 -35.98 -3.10
C CYS A 247 -20.57 -35.46 -4.43
N SER A 248 -20.38 -34.17 -4.72
CA SER A 248 -20.72 -33.56 -6.01
C SER A 248 -19.97 -34.22 -7.17
N CYS A 249 -18.65 -34.42 -7.03
CA CYS A 249 -17.83 -35.13 -8.01
C CYS A 249 -18.31 -36.57 -8.23
N ALA A 250 -18.62 -37.31 -7.16
CA ALA A 250 -19.17 -38.66 -7.24
C ALA A 250 -20.51 -38.69 -7.98
N LEU A 251 -21.40 -37.74 -7.70
CA LEU A 251 -22.69 -37.61 -8.40
C LEU A 251 -22.48 -37.31 -9.90
N GLN A 252 -21.57 -36.40 -10.25
CA GLN A 252 -21.26 -36.06 -11.64
C GLN A 252 -20.67 -37.24 -12.41
N LEU A 253 -19.76 -38.01 -11.80
CA LEU A 253 -19.21 -39.22 -12.41
C LEU A 253 -20.28 -40.32 -12.55
N TRP A 254 -21.18 -40.46 -11.57
CA TRP A 254 -22.30 -41.40 -11.65
C TRP A 254 -23.28 -41.06 -12.78
N VAL A 255 -23.67 -39.79 -12.91
CA VAL A 255 -24.47 -39.31 -14.05
C VAL A 255 -23.70 -39.46 -15.36
N GLY A 256 -22.40 -39.14 -15.35
CA GLY A 256 -21.50 -39.29 -16.49
C GLY A 256 -21.46 -40.72 -17.03
N ARG A 257 -21.33 -41.71 -16.14
CA ARG A 257 -21.42 -43.14 -16.49
C ARG A 257 -22.73 -43.46 -17.22
N HIS A 258 -23.85 -42.90 -16.76
CA HIS A 258 -25.17 -43.14 -17.36
C HIS A 258 -25.34 -42.47 -18.73
N LEU A 259 -24.65 -41.34 -18.97
CA LEU A 259 -24.58 -40.69 -20.27
C LEU A 259 -23.74 -41.50 -21.27
N ILE A 260 -22.61 -42.04 -20.79
CA ILE A 260 -21.73 -42.89 -21.58
C ILE A 260 -22.44 -44.19 -21.97
N SER A 261 -23.09 -44.88 -21.02
CA SER A 261 -23.80 -46.14 -21.29
C SER A 261 -24.96 -46.01 -22.27
N ARG A 262 -25.52 -44.79 -22.41
CA ARG A 262 -26.58 -44.46 -23.38
C ARG A 262 -26.04 -43.90 -24.70
N GLY A 263 -24.72 -43.86 -24.88
CA GLY A 263 -24.07 -43.33 -26.09
C GLY A 263 -24.28 -41.82 -26.30
N LYS A 264 -24.57 -41.06 -25.24
CA LYS A 264 -24.84 -39.61 -25.33
C LYS A 264 -23.60 -38.73 -25.17
N ALA A 265 -22.53 -39.26 -24.58
CA ALA A 265 -21.27 -38.56 -24.37
C ALA A 265 -20.12 -39.56 -24.24
N ASP A 266 -18.90 -39.13 -24.58
CA ASP A 266 -17.68 -39.91 -24.37
C ASP A 266 -17.08 -39.65 -22.97
N GLY A 267 -16.29 -40.60 -22.46
CA GLY A 267 -15.62 -40.46 -21.16
C GLY A 267 -14.76 -39.20 -21.02
N GLY A 268 -13.98 -38.88 -22.05
CA GLY A 268 -13.18 -37.66 -22.08
C GLY A 268 -14.01 -36.38 -22.12
N GLN A 269 -15.17 -36.37 -22.80
CA GLN A 269 -16.06 -35.21 -22.82
C GLN A 269 -16.65 -34.92 -21.44
N VAL A 270 -17.02 -35.97 -20.69
CA VAL A 270 -17.50 -35.85 -19.30
C VAL A 270 -16.41 -35.26 -18.40
N VAL A 271 -15.18 -35.78 -18.49
CA VAL A 271 -14.04 -35.31 -17.70
C VAL A 271 -13.69 -33.86 -18.03
N VAL A 272 -13.64 -33.49 -19.32
CA VAL A 272 -13.40 -32.10 -19.75
C VAL A 272 -14.46 -31.18 -19.19
N ALA A 273 -15.74 -31.53 -19.34
CA ALA A 273 -16.84 -30.68 -18.89
C ALA A 273 -16.81 -30.46 -17.37
N LEU A 274 -16.49 -31.50 -16.61
CA LEU A 274 -16.34 -31.42 -15.16
C LEU A 274 -15.20 -30.45 -14.76
N PHE A 275 -13.98 -30.69 -15.24
CA PHE A 275 -12.82 -29.90 -14.83
C PHE A 275 -12.87 -28.46 -15.37
N ALA A 276 -13.41 -28.24 -16.57
CA ALA A 276 -13.54 -26.90 -17.15
C ALA A 276 -14.47 -26.00 -16.32
N VAL A 277 -15.59 -26.53 -15.82
CA VAL A 277 -16.51 -25.76 -14.95
C VAL A 277 -15.91 -25.55 -13.56
N ILE A 278 -15.18 -26.51 -13.00
CA ILE A 278 -14.47 -26.33 -11.73
C ILE A 278 -13.43 -25.22 -11.84
N LEU A 279 -12.57 -25.25 -12.88
CA LEU A 279 -11.58 -24.21 -13.12
C LEU A 279 -12.22 -22.85 -13.36
N SER A 280 -13.37 -22.82 -14.04
CA SER A 280 -14.13 -21.59 -14.21
C SER A 280 -14.52 -20.99 -12.84
N GLY A 281 -15.07 -21.79 -11.93
CA GLY A 281 -15.40 -21.37 -10.58
C GLY A 281 -14.18 -20.87 -9.78
N LEU A 282 -13.03 -21.54 -9.91
CA LEU A 282 -11.78 -21.08 -9.29
C LEU A 282 -11.30 -19.75 -9.87
N GLY A 283 -11.38 -19.56 -11.19
CA GLY A 283 -11.09 -18.30 -11.85
C GLY A 283 -11.98 -17.16 -11.35
N LEU A 284 -13.30 -17.38 -11.24
CA LEU A 284 -14.22 -16.39 -10.69
C LEU A 284 -13.87 -16.01 -9.25
N ASN A 285 -13.55 -17.00 -8.41
CA ASN A 285 -13.15 -16.75 -7.02
C ASN A 285 -11.88 -15.89 -6.93
N GLN A 286 -10.85 -16.20 -7.73
CA GLN A 286 -9.63 -15.40 -7.75
C GLN A 286 -9.86 -13.99 -8.32
N ALA A 287 -10.72 -13.85 -9.34
CA ALA A 287 -11.12 -12.55 -9.88
C ALA A 287 -11.83 -11.70 -8.82
N ALA A 288 -12.70 -12.30 -8.00
CA ALA A 288 -13.38 -11.62 -6.89
C ALA A 288 -12.38 -11.12 -5.83
N THR A 289 -11.36 -11.91 -5.48
CA THR A 289 -10.30 -11.47 -4.55
C THR A 289 -9.51 -10.27 -5.11
N ASN A 290 -9.22 -10.25 -6.41
CA ASN A 290 -8.55 -9.09 -7.04
C ASN A 290 -9.41 -7.82 -7.00
N PHE A 291 -10.74 -7.95 -7.04
CA PHE A 291 -11.66 -6.82 -6.95
C PHE A 291 -11.54 -6.07 -5.62
N TYR A 292 -11.32 -6.79 -4.51
CA TYR A 292 -11.06 -6.16 -3.21
C TYR A 292 -9.78 -5.30 -3.24
N SER A 293 -8.73 -5.77 -3.91
CA SER A 293 -7.49 -4.99 -4.07
C SER A 293 -7.70 -3.73 -4.91
N PHE A 294 -8.56 -3.77 -5.94
CA PHE A 294 -8.93 -2.56 -6.70
C PHE A 294 -9.65 -1.53 -5.84
N GLU A 295 -10.54 -1.97 -4.96
CA GLU A 295 -11.25 -1.07 -4.05
C GLU A 295 -10.27 -0.40 -3.06
N GLN A 296 -9.35 -1.16 -2.48
CA GLN A 296 -8.31 -0.59 -1.61
C GLN A 296 -7.40 0.40 -2.36
N GLY A 297 -6.98 0.05 -3.58
CA GLY A 297 -6.20 0.94 -4.43
C GLY A 297 -6.95 2.21 -4.82
N ARG A 298 -8.26 2.13 -5.09
CA ARG A 298 -9.13 3.27 -5.38
C ARG A 298 -9.24 4.23 -4.20
N ILE A 299 -9.44 3.70 -2.99
CA ILE A 299 -9.52 4.49 -1.76
C ILE A 299 -8.18 5.20 -1.50
N ALA A 300 -7.05 4.48 -1.65
CA ALA A 300 -5.71 5.06 -1.54
C ALA A 300 -5.45 6.14 -2.60
N ALA A 301 -5.85 5.91 -3.85
CA ALA A 301 -5.77 6.89 -4.93
C ALA A 301 -6.58 8.15 -4.63
N TYR A 302 -7.78 8.01 -4.05
CA TYR A 302 -8.60 9.14 -3.67
C TYR A 302 -7.93 10.00 -2.60
N ARG A 303 -7.36 9.39 -1.54
CA ARG A 303 -6.63 10.13 -0.50
C ARG A 303 -5.43 10.89 -1.06
N LEU A 304 -4.63 10.24 -1.90
CA LEU A 304 -3.47 10.86 -2.54
C LEU A 304 -3.90 11.97 -3.51
N TYR A 305 -4.95 11.76 -4.28
CA TYR A 305 -5.50 12.77 -5.18
C TYR A 305 -6.06 13.97 -4.40
N GLU A 306 -6.83 13.73 -3.34
CA GLU A 306 -7.35 14.78 -2.46
C GLU A 306 -6.20 15.63 -1.91
N MET A 307 -5.14 14.99 -1.43
CA MET A 307 -3.94 15.69 -0.95
C MET A 307 -3.23 16.49 -2.05
N ILE A 308 -3.08 15.91 -3.25
CA ILE A 308 -2.47 16.62 -4.39
C ILE A 308 -3.33 17.80 -4.84
N SER A 309 -4.64 17.60 -4.90
CA SER A 309 -5.60 18.61 -5.38
C SER A 309 -5.79 19.77 -4.40
N ARG A 310 -5.61 19.53 -3.10
CA ARG A 310 -5.60 20.55 -2.05
C ARG A 310 -4.37 21.47 -2.09
N SER A 311 -3.39 21.22 -2.96
CA SER A 311 -2.26 22.14 -3.14
C SER A 311 -2.69 23.44 -3.82
N THR A 312 -3.31 24.33 -3.04
CA THR A 312 -3.65 25.70 -3.43
C THR A 312 -2.91 26.69 -2.54
N SER A 313 -1.64 26.46 -2.28
CA SER A 313 -0.74 27.56 -2.04
C SER A 313 0.20 27.67 -3.22
N SER A 314 -0.17 28.57 -4.12
CA SER A 314 0.81 29.34 -4.86
C SER A 314 1.81 29.87 -3.83
N THR A 315 2.88 29.13 -3.58
CA THR A 315 4.13 29.72 -3.08
C THR A 315 4.43 30.77 -4.14
N ASN A 316 4.06 32.01 -3.82
CA ASN A 316 4.03 33.12 -4.75
C ASN A 316 5.47 33.33 -5.24
N LEU A 317 5.79 32.68 -6.36
CA LEU A 317 6.95 32.99 -7.19
C LEU A 317 6.86 34.44 -7.69
N GLU A 318 5.64 34.98 -7.70
CA GLU A 318 5.29 36.36 -8.00
C GLU A 318 5.38 37.20 -6.72
N GLY A 319 6.38 38.07 -6.65
CA GLY A 319 6.58 39.01 -5.55
C GLY A 319 7.72 39.95 -5.89
N THR A 320 7.77 41.10 -5.22
CA THR A 320 8.84 42.08 -5.41
C THR A 320 10.06 41.71 -4.56
N THR A 321 11.22 42.22 -4.96
CA THR A 321 12.46 42.14 -4.19
C THR A 321 12.92 43.56 -3.89
N ILE A 322 13.41 43.80 -2.68
CA ILE A 322 13.95 45.12 -2.30
C ILE A 322 15.45 45.13 -2.68
N PRO A 323 15.96 46.16 -3.37
CA PRO A 323 17.36 46.19 -3.80
C PRO A 323 18.35 46.19 -2.63
N GLN A 324 17.98 46.81 -1.51
CA GLN A 324 18.82 46.95 -0.34
C GLN A 324 17.97 46.88 0.94
N VAL A 325 18.33 45.96 1.83
CA VAL A 325 17.67 45.77 3.13
C VAL A 325 18.41 46.59 4.19
N GLN A 326 17.71 47.48 4.87
CA GLN A 326 18.21 48.18 6.06
C GLN A 326 17.97 47.34 7.33
N GLY A 327 16.85 46.61 7.37
CA GLY A 327 16.50 45.70 8.46
C GLY A 327 15.57 46.31 9.52
N ASN A 328 14.74 47.29 9.16
CA ASN A 328 13.64 47.76 10.01
C ASN A 328 12.49 46.77 9.93
N ILE A 329 12.05 46.21 11.06
CA ILE A 329 10.94 45.26 11.13
C ILE A 329 9.79 45.87 11.92
N GLU A 330 8.57 45.79 11.39
CA GLU A 330 7.37 46.30 12.05
C GLU A 330 6.24 45.28 12.03
N PHE A 331 5.58 45.10 13.18
CA PHE A 331 4.31 44.41 13.31
C PHE A 331 3.26 45.48 13.63
N ARG A 332 2.22 45.59 12.79
CA ARG A 332 1.16 46.59 12.93
C ARG A 332 -0.18 45.90 13.14
N ASN A 333 -0.71 46.04 14.36
CA ASN A 333 -2.02 45.54 14.77
C ASN A 333 -2.25 44.05 14.44
N VAL A 334 -1.27 43.20 14.73
CA VAL A 334 -1.27 41.81 14.29
C VAL A 334 -2.16 40.94 15.18
N TYR A 335 -3.08 40.22 14.54
CA TYR A 335 -3.86 39.14 15.15
C TYR A 335 -3.47 37.81 14.50
N PHE A 336 -3.27 36.78 15.31
CA PHE A 336 -2.83 35.48 14.80
C PHE A 336 -3.31 34.32 15.68
N SER A 337 -3.80 33.27 15.03
CA SER A 337 -4.10 31.95 15.59
C SER A 337 -3.55 30.89 14.64
N TYR A 338 -3.01 29.79 15.18
CA TYR A 338 -2.65 28.64 14.33
C TYR A 338 -3.92 27.97 13.80
N LEU A 339 -3.91 27.55 12.53
CA LEU A 339 -5.05 26.85 11.91
C LEU A 339 -5.39 25.53 12.61
N SER A 340 -4.41 24.89 13.26
CA SER A 340 -4.63 23.69 14.06
C SER A 340 -5.48 23.94 15.30
N ARG A 341 -5.56 25.19 15.79
CA ARG A 341 -6.32 25.60 16.99
C ARG A 341 -6.88 27.03 16.80
N PRO A 342 -7.86 27.24 15.90
CA PRO A 342 -8.33 28.57 15.54
C PRO A 342 -9.00 29.31 16.71
N GLU A 343 -9.61 28.55 17.63
CA GLU A 343 -10.30 29.04 18.83
C GLU A 343 -9.37 29.71 19.85
N ILE A 344 -8.05 29.52 19.74
CA ILE A 344 -7.07 30.01 20.71
C ILE A 344 -6.24 31.14 20.05
N PRO A 345 -6.59 32.42 20.27
CA PRO A 345 -5.79 33.53 19.76
C PRO A 345 -4.42 33.57 20.45
N ILE A 346 -3.36 33.63 19.66
CA ILE A 346 -1.98 33.70 20.14
C ILE A 346 -1.51 35.15 20.24
N LEU A 347 -1.83 35.96 19.22
CA LEU A 347 -1.58 37.40 19.19
C LEU A 347 -2.91 38.14 18.99
N SER A 348 -3.11 39.22 19.76
CA SER A 348 -4.33 40.02 19.74
C SER A 348 -3.99 41.50 19.71
N GLY A 349 -3.96 42.11 18.52
CA GLY A 349 -3.61 43.53 18.33
C GLY A 349 -2.16 43.85 18.66
N PHE A 350 -1.23 42.97 18.26
CA PHE A 350 0.19 43.08 18.59
C PHE A 350 0.90 44.17 17.77
N PHE A 351 1.70 45.00 18.44
CA PHE A 351 2.57 46.01 17.83
C PHE A 351 4.01 45.82 18.28
N LEU A 352 4.95 45.84 17.33
CA LEU A 352 6.39 45.78 17.59
C LEU A 352 7.12 46.57 16.51
N SER A 353 8.13 47.35 16.90
CA SER A 353 9.06 47.98 15.96
C SER A 353 10.48 47.64 16.39
N VAL A 354 11.24 47.06 15.46
CA VAL A 354 12.65 46.70 15.62
C VAL A 354 13.44 47.60 14.66
N PRO A 355 14.17 48.60 15.19
CA PRO A 355 14.99 49.47 14.34
C PRO A 355 16.15 48.69 13.72
N ALA A 356 16.54 49.10 12.51
CA ALA A 356 17.67 48.56 11.80
C ALA A 356 18.95 48.54 12.65
N ARG A 357 19.69 47.44 12.55
CA ARG A 357 20.98 47.22 13.24
C ARG A 357 20.90 47.27 14.77
N LYS A 358 19.72 47.01 15.34
CA LYS A 358 19.53 46.86 16.78
C LYS A 358 19.17 45.42 17.14
N THR A 359 19.60 45.02 18.33
CA THR A 359 19.22 43.74 18.93
C THR A 359 18.04 43.96 19.86
N VAL A 360 16.94 43.25 19.64
CA VAL A 360 15.76 43.28 20.50
C VAL A 360 15.56 41.91 21.13
N ALA A 361 15.41 41.87 22.45
CA ALA A 361 15.12 40.66 23.20
C ALA A 361 13.64 40.62 23.59
N LEU A 362 12.95 39.54 23.24
CA LEU A 362 11.56 39.31 23.58
C LEU A 362 11.46 38.43 24.83
N VAL A 363 10.93 38.99 25.92
CA VAL A 363 10.76 38.29 27.21
C VAL A 363 9.29 38.26 27.61
N GLY A 364 8.87 37.18 28.26
CA GLY A 364 7.48 37.01 28.67
C GLY A 364 7.17 35.59 29.15
N ARG A 365 6.01 35.41 29.77
CA ARG A 365 5.55 34.11 30.30
C ARG A 365 5.37 33.06 29.21
N ASN A 366 5.45 31.78 29.53
CA ASN A 366 5.13 30.70 28.59
C ASN A 366 3.73 30.90 28.00
N GLY A 367 3.57 30.63 26.70
CA GLY A 367 2.31 30.85 25.98
C GLY A 367 2.04 32.29 25.52
N SER A 368 2.90 33.27 25.84
CA SER A 368 2.69 34.68 25.43
C SER A 368 2.95 34.98 23.94
N GLY A 369 2.99 33.97 23.06
CA GLY A 369 3.17 34.15 21.61
C GLY A 369 4.59 34.46 21.12
N LYS A 370 5.61 34.52 21.99
CA LYS A 370 7.01 34.86 21.62
C LYS A 370 7.54 34.04 20.44
N SER A 371 7.39 32.73 20.50
CA SER A 371 7.85 31.81 19.46
C SER A 371 7.06 31.89 18.17
N SER A 372 5.93 32.62 18.15
CA SER A 372 5.10 32.82 16.94
C SER A 372 5.48 34.06 16.14
N ILE A 373 6.30 34.96 16.70
CA ILE A 373 6.77 36.17 16.02
C ILE A 373 7.74 35.82 14.88
N ILE A 374 8.67 34.89 15.13
CA ILE A 374 9.67 34.48 14.14
C ILE A 374 8.99 33.79 12.93
N PRO A 375 8.10 32.78 13.10
CA PRO A 375 7.41 32.18 11.97
C PRO A 375 6.53 33.14 11.16
N LEU A 376 5.97 34.17 11.78
CA LEU A 376 5.26 35.23 11.06
C LEU A 376 6.22 36.09 10.24
N MET A 377 7.40 36.41 10.77
CA MET A 377 8.42 37.18 10.05
C MET A 377 9.01 36.39 8.86
N GLU A 378 9.24 35.09 9.03
CA GLU A 378 9.70 34.18 7.95
C GLU A 378 8.59 33.77 6.99
N ARG A 379 7.37 34.29 7.22
CA ARG A 379 6.16 34.01 6.45
C ARG A 379 5.91 32.51 6.32
N PHE A 380 6.11 31.76 7.40
CA PHE A 380 5.56 30.40 7.53
C PHE A 380 4.05 30.45 7.76
N TYR A 381 3.56 31.55 8.32
CA TYR A 381 2.13 31.85 8.45
C TYR A 381 1.88 33.31 8.07
N ASP A 382 0.67 33.56 7.57
CA ASP A 382 0.16 34.91 7.41
C ASP A 382 -0.68 35.31 8.63
N PRO A 383 -0.58 36.58 9.10
CA PRO A 383 -1.45 37.07 10.16
C PRO A 383 -2.92 37.10 9.70
N THR A 384 -3.84 36.80 10.62
CA THR A 384 -5.29 36.83 10.40
C THR A 384 -5.77 38.26 10.13
N LEU A 385 -5.25 39.23 10.89
CA LEU A 385 -5.45 40.67 10.70
C LEU A 385 -4.15 41.42 10.99
N GLY A 386 -4.01 42.60 10.42
CA GLY A 386 -2.80 43.43 10.54
C GLY A 386 -1.74 43.05 9.50
N GLU A 387 -0.56 43.66 9.66
CA GLU A 387 0.52 43.56 8.69
C GLU A 387 1.88 43.37 9.37
N VAL A 388 2.77 42.66 8.69
CA VAL A 388 4.17 42.53 9.05
C VAL A 388 4.99 43.17 7.92
N LEU A 389 5.88 44.09 8.27
CA LEU A 389 6.62 44.90 7.31
C LEU A 389 8.13 44.75 7.49
N LEU A 390 8.84 44.73 6.37
CA LEU A 390 10.30 44.84 6.29
C LEU A 390 10.64 46.11 5.51
N ASP A 391 11.33 47.05 6.16
CA ASP A 391 11.70 48.34 5.58
C ASP A 391 10.52 49.14 5.00
N GLY A 392 9.34 48.97 5.62
CA GLY A 392 8.09 49.64 5.21
C GLY A 392 7.28 48.89 4.16
N GLU A 393 7.80 47.80 3.58
CA GLU A 393 7.08 46.95 2.63
C GLU A 393 6.46 45.75 3.33
N ASN A 394 5.19 45.45 3.02
CA ASN A 394 4.51 44.30 3.59
C ASN A 394 5.14 43.00 3.07
N ILE A 395 5.53 42.09 3.97
CA ILE A 395 6.20 40.83 3.61
C ILE A 395 5.34 39.91 2.74
N LYS A 396 4.03 40.11 2.70
CA LYS A 396 3.10 39.39 1.81
C LYS A 396 3.37 39.68 0.33
N ASN A 397 3.88 40.87 0.01
CA ASN A 397 4.17 41.31 -1.35
C ASN A 397 5.56 40.85 -1.83
N LEU A 398 6.41 40.42 -0.90
CA LEU A 398 7.79 40.03 -1.19
C LEU A 398 7.86 38.57 -1.64
N LYS A 399 8.81 38.28 -2.55
CA LYS A 399 9.10 36.89 -2.94
C LYS A 399 9.66 36.12 -1.74
N VAL A 400 9.02 34.99 -1.37
CA VAL A 400 9.33 34.24 -0.15
C VAL A 400 10.77 33.72 -0.12
N GLU A 401 11.26 33.14 -1.23
CA GLU A 401 12.66 32.70 -1.35
C GLU A 401 13.64 33.85 -1.08
N TRP A 402 13.34 35.03 -1.63
CA TRP A 402 14.19 36.21 -1.44
C TRP A 402 14.12 36.69 0.02
N LEU A 403 12.93 36.81 0.60
CA LEU A 403 12.75 37.22 2.01
C LEU A 403 13.55 36.32 2.96
N ARG A 404 13.43 34.99 2.81
CA ARG A 404 14.14 34.02 3.65
C ARG A 404 15.66 34.04 3.40
N SER A 405 16.12 34.37 2.20
CA SER A 405 17.56 34.55 1.93
C SER A 405 18.19 35.72 2.70
N GLN A 406 17.39 36.69 3.16
CA GLN A 406 17.84 37.84 3.96
C GLN A 406 17.81 37.56 5.47
N ILE A 407 17.30 36.40 5.91
CA ILE A 407 17.08 36.06 7.32
C ILE A 407 17.98 34.86 7.68
N GLY A 408 18.77 35.00 8.75
CA GLY A 408 19.44 33.88 9.39
C GLY A 408 18.65 33.39 10.59
N LEU A 409 18.24 32.11 10.58
CA LEU A 409 17.50 31.49 11.68
C LEU A 409 18.39 30.51 12.46
N VAL A 410 18.32 30.60 13.80
CA VAL A 410 18.90 29.60 14.70
C VAL A 410 17.77 29.09 15.61
N THR A 411 17.42 27.81 15.45
CA THR A 411 16.33 27.17 16.21
C THR A 411 16.83 26.66 17.57
N GLN A 412 15.89 26.45 18.49
CA GLN A 412 16.18 25.88 19.81
C GLN A 412 16.75 24.46 19.72
N GLU A 413 16.15 23.64 18.85
CA GLU A 413 16.64 22.31 18.49
C GLU A 413 17.33 22.39 17.13
N PRO A 414 18.66 22.23 17.05
CA PRO A 414 19.37 22.29 15.77
C PRO A 414 19.05 21.05 14.95
N ALA A 415 18.56 21.26 13.73
CA ALA A 415 18.34 20.19 12.76
C ALA A 415 19.58 20.03 11.87
N LEU A 416 20.14 18.82 11.84
CA LEU A 416 21.22 18.45 10.91
C LEU A 416 20.70 17.36 9.96
N LEU A 417 21.06 17.50 8.68
CA LEU A 417 20.74 16.52 7.65
C LEU A 417 21.74 15.36 7.74
N SER A 418 21.32 14.18 7.28
CA SER A 418 22.17 12.98 7.13
C SER A 418 23.17 13.14 5.98
N LEU A 419 24.05 14.13 6.11
CA LEU A 419 25.08 14.57 5.16
C LEU A 419 26.39 14.79 5.92
N SER A 420 27.48 15.08 5.21
CA SER A 420 28.72 15.53 5.86
C SER A 420 28.55 16.87 6.59
N ILE A 421 29.43 17.17 7.55
CA ILE A 421 29.48 18.49 8.20
C ILE A 421 29.64 19.60 7.14
N ARG A 422 30.51 19.39 6.14
CA ARG A 422 30.71 20.30 5.01
C ARG A 422 29.40 20.60 4.29
N GLU A 423 28.65 19.57 3.93
CA GLU A 423 27.40 19.69 3.19
C GLU A 423 26.29 20.32 4.03
N ASN A 424 26.24 20.06 5.34
CA ASN A 424 25.31 20.74 6.25
C ASN A 424 25.57 22.25 6.31
N ILE A 425 26.84 22.70 6.39
CA ILE A 425 27.16 24.13 6.37
C ILE A 425 26.86 24.74 4.99
N ALA A 426 27.16 24.02 3.90
CA ALA A 426 26.86 24.44 2.53
C ALA A 426 25.36 24.42 2.18
N TYR A 427 24.51 23.81 3.01
CA TYR A 427 23.08 23.71 2.74
C TYR A 427 22.40 25.08 2.67
N GLY A 428 22.87 26.06 3.46
CA GLY A 428 22.27 27.40 3.49
C GLY A 428 22.56 28.26 2.26
N ARG A 429 23.70 28.05 1.59
CA ARG A 429 24.05 28.72 0.33
C ARG A 429 25.17 27.97 -0.38
N PHE A 430 25.23 28.09 -1.71
CA PHE A 430 26.41 27.68 -2.47
C PHE A 430 27.65 28.44 -1.96
N ALA A 431 28.59 27.70 -1.35
CA ALA A 431 29.77 28.24 -0.71
C ALA A 431 31.01 27.41 -1.08
N THR A 432 32.15 28.09 -1.20
CA THR A 432 33.46 27.44 -1.36
C THR A 432 33.93 26.88 -0.02
N PHE A 433 34.89 25.94 -0.05
CA PHE A 433 35.43 25.35 1.17
C PHE A 433 36.03 26.41 2.12
N ASP A 434 36.74 27.40 1.59
CA ASP A 434 37.33 28.48 2.40
C ASP A 434 36.25 29.28 3.15
N GLN A 435 35.12 29.56 2.50
CA GLN A 435 33.98 30.25 3.12
C GLN A 435 33.29 29.38 4.19
N ILE A 436 33.24 28.07 3.98
CA ILE A 436 32.71 27.10 4.95
C ILE A 436 33.62 27.07 6.19
N GLU A 437 34.93 27.05 5.98
CA GLU A 437 35.91 27.06 7.07
C GLU A 437 35.87 28.38 7.85
N GLU A 438 35.79 29.52 7.16
CA GLU A 438 35.66 30.84 7.77
C GLU A 438 34.37 30.93 8.62
N ALA A 439 33.23 30.52 8.07
CA ALA A 439 31.96 30.49 8.82
C ALA A 439 32.06 29.60 10.08
N ALA A 440 32.70 28.43 9.96
CA ALA A 440 32.93 27.54 11.10
C ALA A 440 33.88 28.14 12.14
N LYS A 441 34.87 28.95 11.74
CA LYS A 441 35.74 29.68 12.66
C LYS A 441 34.97 30.79 13.38
N THR A 442 34.15 31.56 12.67
CA THR A 442 33.28 32.59 13.26
C THR A 442 32.28 32.01 14.24
N ALA A 443 31.74 30.82 13.96
CA ALA A 443 30.85 30.09 14.85
C ALA A 443 31.58 29.30 15.96
N HIS A 444 32.91 29.42 16.07
CA HIS A 444 33.77 28.68 17.02
C HIS A 444 33.67 27.15 16.92
N ALA A 445 33.25 26.61 15.77
CA ALA A 445 33.09 25.17 15.53
C ALA A 445 34.32 24.53 14.86
N HIS A 446 35.17 25.31 14.19
CA HIS A 446 36.31 24.78 13.42
C HIS A 446 37.24 23.87 14.24
N GLY A 447 37.61 24.27 15.46
CA GLY A 447 38.51 23.48 16.31
C GLY A 447 37.95 22.10 16.65
N PHE A 448 36.65 22.03 16.94
CA PHE A 448 35.95 20.77 17.17
C PHE A 448 35.91 19.93 15.90
N ILE A 449 35.49 20.51 14.77
CA ILE A 449 35.36 19.80 13.49
C ILE A 449 36.71 19.22 13.07
N SER A 450 37.79 20.00 13.13
CA SER A 450 39.14 19.57 12.75
C SER A 450 39.73 18.49 13.66
N SER A 451 39.18 18.31 14.87
CA SER A 451 39.59 17.23 15.78
C SER A 451 38.95 15.87 15.45
N LEU A 452 37.90 15.85 14.63
CA LEU A 452 37.24 14.63 14.19
C LEU A 452 38.12 13.89 13.18
N GLU A 453 38.07 12.56 13.19
CA GLU A 453 38.90 11.69 12.34
C GLU A 453 38.78 12.02 10.84
N LYS A 454 37.57 12.41 10.39
CA LYS A 454 37.29 12.79 9.00
C LYS A 454 37.12 14.30 8.81
N GLY A 455 37.36 15.11 9.84
CA GLY A 455 37.20 16.56 9.78
C GLY A 455 35.81 16.96 9.26
N TYR A 456 35.79 17.82 8.24
CA TYR A 456 34.57 18.30 7.57
C TYR A 456 33.82 17.22 6.77
N GLU A 457 34.46 16.11 6.41
CA GLU A 457 33.83 14.98 5.70
C GLU A 457 33.17 13.98 6.66
N THR A 458 33.18 14.27 7.96
CA THR A 458 32.47 13.47 8.96
C THR A 458 30.98 13.48 8.65
N GLN A 459 30.39 12.29 8.51
CA GLN A 459 28.96 12.13 8.29
C GLN A 459 28.20 12.38 9.59
N VAL A 460 27.24 13.29 9.54
CA VAL A 460 26.29 13.51 10.63
C VAL A 460 25.17 12.51 10.43
N MET A 461 24.96 11.59 11.38
CA MET A 461 23.80 10.71 11.37
C MET A 461 22.77 11.26 12.34
N VAL A 462 21.54 11.47 11.87
CA VAL A 462 20.39 11.58 12.77
C VAL A 462 20.17 10.20 13.36
N VAL A 463 20.64 9.97 14.58
CA VAL A 463 20.21 8.81 15.35
C VAL A 463 18.75 9.10 15.72
N PRO A 464 17.76 8.33 15.25
CA PRO A 464 16.39 8.50 15.72
C PRO A 464 16.42 8.31 17.24
N ASN A 465 15.92 9.31 17.98
CA ASN A 465 15.74 9.19 19.41
C ASN A 465 14.80 8.00 19.66
N ASN A 466 15.35 6.92 20.20
CA ASN A 466 14.61 5.76 20.70
C ASN A 466 13.76 6.13 21.91
#